data_AF-A0A2T1CY54-F1
#
_entry.id   AF-A0A2T1CY54-F1
#
_cell.length_a   1.000
_cell.length_b   1.000
_cell.length_c   1.000
_cell.angle_alpha   90.00
_cell.angle_beta   90.00
_cell.angle_gamma   90.00
#
_symmetry.space_group_name_H-M   'P 1'
#
loop_
_entity.id
_entity.type
_entity.pdbx_description
1 polymer ?
#
loop_
_entity_poly.entity_id
_entity_poly.type
_entity_poly.pdbx_seq_one_letter_code
_entity_poly.pdbx_strand_id
1 'polypeptide(L)'
;SFAVQVMVLLKEMLQVFKQKESAASRQELTAVCVCLYKLGGKIETWQNLVKTARGAIVNPKNSYKVLAPLIIKELKDAGDLVQGPKVKTIAPSKNLLLLAATPKAAAAPATAPAAAATVLKEVALPAEPKAVVKLLLKTFNKKQLSEIAKLLVHAIKSSS
;
A
#
# COMPACT_ATOMS: atom_id res chain seq x y z
N SER A 1 15.06 25.97 -9.99
CA SER A 1 14.57 24.85 -10.81
C SER A 1 13.94 23.77 -9.95
N PHE A 2 12.97 23.03 -10.48
CA PHE A 2 12.24 21.99 -9.74
C PHE A 2 13.19 20.91 -9.21
N ALA A 3 14.08 20.39 -10.07
CA ALA A 3 15.06 19.37 -9.70
C ALA A 3 15.97 19.80 -8.53
N VAL A 4 16.37 21.08 -8.48
CA VAL A 4 17.19 21.63 -7.39
C VAL A 4 16.45 21.58 -6.07
N GLN A 5 15.18 22.00 -6.04
CA GLN A 5 14.36 21.95 -4.83
C GLN A 5 14.11 20.51 -4.37
N VAL A 6 13.85 19.60 -5.32
CA VAL A 6 13.76 18.15 -5.02
C VAL A 6 15.06 17.65 -4.40
N MET A 7 16.23 18.01 -4.94
CA MET A 7 17.51 17.60 -4.38
C MET A 7 17.77 18.12 -2.97
N VAL A 8 17.35 19.35 -2.66
CA VAL A 8 17.44 19.93 -1.31
C VAL A 8 16.61 19.08 -0.33
N LEU A 9 15.35 18.84 -0.66
CA LEU A 9 14.44 18.01 0.14
C LEU A 9 14.94 16.57 0.29
N LEU A 10 15.53 15.98 -0.76
CA LEU A 10 16.13 14.64 -0.70
C LEU A 10 17.31 14.55 0.27
N LYS A 11 18.15 15.59 0.34
CA LYS A 11 19.25 15.65 1.30
C LYS A 11 18.73 15.72 2.74
N GLU A 12 17.68 16.51 2.96
CA GLU A 12 16.98 16.57 4.25
C GLU A 12 16.39 15.19 4.62
N MET A 13 15.74 14.54 3.66
CA MET A 13 15.19 13.20 3.84
C MET A 13 16.28 12.18 4.22
N LEU A 14 17.45 12.25 3.57
CA LEU A 14 18.60 11.39 3.85
C LEU A 14 19.16 11.64 5.27
N GLN A 15 19.20 12.90 5.72
CA GLN A 15 19.58 13.25 7.10
C GLN A 15 18.64 12.58 8.11
N VAL A 16 17.32 12.64 7.89
CA VAL A 16 16.35 11.99 8.78
C VAL A 16 16.45 10.46 8.70
N PHE A 17 16.72 9.89 7.52
CA PHE A 17 16.95 8.44 7.38
C PHE A 17 18.20 7.93 8.11
N LYS A 18 19.19 8.80 8.37
CA LYS A 18 20.37 8.46 9.19
C LYS A 18 20.07 8.45 10.69
N GLN A 19 18.95 9.04 11.13
CA GLN A 19 18.51 9.01 12.52
C GLN A 19 17.94 7.63 12.87
N LYS A 20 17.83 7.34 14.18
CA LYS A 20 17.19 6.11 14.66
C LYS A 20 15.72 6.07 14.24
N GLU A 21 15.25 4.89 13.87
CA GLU A 21 13.86 4.70 13.46
C GLU A 21 12.94 4.94 14.67
N SER A 22 12.13 5.99 14.58
CA SER A 22 11.22 6.44 15.64
C SER A 22 10.00 7.11 15.02
N ALA A 23 8.91 7.21 15.79
CA ALA A 23 7.71 7.93 15.38
C ALA A 23 8.02 9.39 15.00
N ALA A 24 8.94 10.05 15.74
CA ALA A 24 9.40 11.41 15.43
C ALA A 24 10.08 11.50 14.05
N SER A 25 11.04 10.62 13.78
CA SER A 25 11.74 10.55 12.50
C SER A 25 10.79 10.25 11.34
N ARG A 26 9.76 9.40 11.54
CA ARG A 26 8.71 9.14 10.53
C ARG A 26 7.87 10.39 10.27
N GLN A 27 7.61 11.19 11.30
CA GLN A 27 6.89 12.44 11.16
C GLN A 27 7.69 13.48 10.37
N GLU A 28 8.99 13.61 10.64
CA GLU A 28 9.88 14.49 9.88
C GLU A 28 9.96 14.07 8.40
N LEU A 29 10.17 12.78 8.12
CA LEU A 29 10.14 12.27 6.74
C LEU A 29 8.79 12.56 6.05
N THR A 30 7.69 12.45 6.82
CA THR A 30 6.36 12.78 6.31
C THR A 30 6.24 14.26 5.98
N ALA A 31 6.78 15.15 6.81
CA ALA A 31 6.80 16.59 6.55
C ALA A 31 7.58 16.91 5.27
N VAL A 32 8.75 16.29 5.08
CA VAL A 32 9.54 16.41 3.84
C VAL A 32 8.75 15.92 2.63
N CYS A 33 8.04 14.78 2.73
CA CYS A 33 7.14 14.31 1.68
C CYS A 33 6.01 15.30 1.39
N VAL A 34 5.43 15.97 2.39
CA VAL A 34 4.38 16.98 2.17
C VAL A 34 4.96 18.19 1.43
N CYS A 35 6.17 18.63 1.76
CA CYS A 35 6.85 19.69 1.03
C CYS A 35 7.11 19.30 -0.44
N LEU A 36 7.61 18.07 -0.68
CA LEU A 36 7.75 17.52 -2.03
C LEU A 36 6.40 17.47 -2.77
N TYR A 37 5.33 17.07 -2.10
CA TYR A 37 3.99 17.00 -2.69
C TYR A 37 3.51 18.38 -3.16
N LYS A 38 3.67 19.40 -2.31
CA LYS A 38 3.33 20.79 -2.63
C LYS A 38 4.17 21.33 -3.78
N LEU A 39 5.46 20.98 -3.82
CA LEU A 39 6.39 21.38 -4.87
C LEU A 39 5.87 21.00 -6.26
N GLY A 40 5.37 19.76 -6.40
CA GLY A 40 4.78 19.25 -7.64
C GLY A 40 3.26 19.33 -7.68
N GLY A 41 2.66 20.33 -7.03
CA GLY A 41 1.21 20.55 -6.97
C GLY A 41 0.50 20.63 -8.34
N LYS A 42 1.25 20.88 -9.43
CA LYS A 42 0.72 20.93 -10.80
C LYS A 42 0.86 19.61 -11.58
N ILE A 43 1.43 18.57 -10.95
CA ILE A 43 1.82 17.32 -11.60
C ILE A 43 1.23 16.15 -10.83
N GLU A 44 0.15 15.57 -11.34
CA GLU A 44 -0.55 14.46 -10.70
C GLU A 44 0.32 13.21 -10.56
N THR A 45 1.16 12.90 -11.56
CA THR A 45 2.07 11.75 -11.54
C THR A 45 3.10 11.84 -10.41
N TRP A 46 3.67 13.03 -10.22
CA TRP A 46 4.55 13.35 -9.09
C TRP A 46 3.84 13.22 -7.75
N GLN A 47 2.65 13.82 -7.64
CA GLN A 47 1.84 13.74 -6.41
C GLN A 47 1.54 12.29 -6.02
N ASN A 48 1.22 11.43 -6.99
CA ASN A 48 0.96 10.02 -6.77
C ASN A 48 2.21 9.28 -6.29
N LEU A 49 3.37 9.56 -6.87
CA LEU A 49 4.65 8.98 -6.44
C LEU A 49 4.99 9.40 -5.00
N VAL A 50 4.86 10.69 -4.68
CA VAL A 50 5.13 11.21 -3.32
C VAL A 50 4.15 10.64 -2.29
N LYS A 51 2.86 10.51 -2.64
CA LYS A 51 1.86 9.84 -1.80
C LYS A 51 2.24 8.38 -1.50
N THR A 52 2.66 7.65 -2.53
CA THR A 52 3.07 6.25 -2.40
C THR A 52 4.33 6.13 -1.55
N ALA A 53 5.32 7.02 -1.77
CA ALA A 53 6.53 7.10 -0.95
C ALA A 53 6.21 7.35 0.53
N ARG A 54 5.31 8.32 0.80
CA ARG A 54 4.81 8.59 2.16
C ARG A 54 4.15 7.35 2.77
N GLY A 55 3.31 6.64 2.01
CA GLY A 55 2.68 5.38 2.44
C GLY A 55 3.70 4.34 2.89
N ALA A 56 4.80 4.19 2.15
CA ALA A 56 5.89 3.27 2.50
C ALA A 56 6.62 3.72 3.77
N ILE A 57 6.80 5.03 3.96
CA ILE A 57 7.50 5.63 5.12
C ILE A 57 6.66 5.60 6.40
N VAL A 58 5.34 5.72 6.34
CA VAL A 58 4.51 5.62 7.56
C VAL A 58 4.34 4.18 8.02
N ASN A 59 4.66 3.20 7.17
CA ASN A 59 4.52 1.79 7.49
C ASN A 59 5.67 1.29 8.40
N PRO A 60 5.39 0.96 9.68
CA PRO A 60 6.40 0.56 10.66
C PRO A 60 7.12 -0.75 10.33
N LYS A 61 6.60 -1.55 9.40
CA LYS A 61 7.23 -2.80 8.96
C LYS A 61 8.41 -2.59 8.02
N ASN A 62 8.52 -1.39 7.43
CA ASN A 62 9.59 -1.09 6.49
C ASN A 62 10.76 -0.44 7.20
N SER A 63 11.93 -1.08 7.08
CA SER A 63 13.19 -0.54 7.57
C SER A 63 13.67 0.63 6.71
N TYR A 64 14.14 1.68 7.38
CA TYR A 64 14.72 2.86 6.73
C TYR A 64 15.89 2.55 5.79
N LYS A 65 16.67 1.51 6.11
CA LYS A 65 17.78 1.06 5.25
C LYS A 65 17.33 0.60 3.85
N VAL A 66 16.10 0.10 3.72
CA VAL A 66 15.53 -0.34 2.44
C VAL A 66 14.78 0.82 1.77
N LEU A 67 14.06 1.62 2.55
CA LEU A 67 13.30 2.76 2.05
C LEU A 67 14.19 3.89 1.53
N ALA A 68 15.26 4.23 2.26
CA ALA A 68 16.11 5.38 1.94
C ALA A 68 16.66 5.33 0.50
N PRO A 69 17.42 4.28 0.07
CA PRO A 69 17.96 4.25 -1.28
C PRO A 69 16.87 4.15 -2.35
N LEU A 70 15.74 3.47 -2.06
CA LEU A 70 14.64 3.32 -3.00
C LEU A 70 13.91 4.65 -3.24
N ILE A 71 13.44 5.28 -2.16
CA ILE A 71 12.65 6.52 -2.17
C ILE A 71 13.49 7.67 -2.76
N ILE A 72 14.76 7.79 -2.34
CA ILE A 72 15.67 8.82 -2.84
C ILE A 72 15.93 8.64 -4.33
N LYS A 73 16.16 7.41 -4.80
CA LYS A 73 16.36 7.15 -6.24
C LYS A 73 15.10 7.49 -7.05
N GLU A 74 13.94 7.01 -6.61
CA GLU A 74 12.65 7.24 -7.28
C GLU A 74 12.28 8.71 -7.36
N LEU A 75 12.37 9.44 -6.25
CA LEU A 75 12.06 10.88 -6.23
C LEU A 75 13.06 11.70 -7.04
N LYS A 76 14.35 11.31 -7.05
CA LYS A 76 15.36 11.95 -7.87
C LYS A 76 15.05 11.77 -9.36
N ASP A 77 14.79 10.53 -9.78
CA ASP A 77 14.49 10.19 -11.17
C ASP A 77 13.21 10.88 -11.65
N ALA A 78 12.16 10.83 -10.82
CA ALA A 78 10.93 11.57 -11.05
C ALA A 78 11.17 13.09 -11.12
N GLY A 79 12.03 13.63 -10.27
CA GLY A 79 12.33 15.06 -10.22
C GLY A 79 13.05 15.57 -11.47
N ASP A 80 13.91 14.73 -12.04
CA ASP A 80 14.59 14.98 -13.31
C ASP A 80 13.60 14.86 -14.48
N LEU A 81 12.79 13.79 -14.48
CA LEU A 81 11.72 13.57 -15.47
C LEU A 81 10.67 14.67 -15.50
N VAL A 82 10.39 15.33 -14.35
CA VAL A 82 9.47 16.47 -14.29
C VAL A 82 9.98 17.66 -15.11
N GLN A 83 11.30 17.84 -15.19
CA GLN A 83 11.89 18.93 -15.95
C GLN A 83 12.05 18.59 -17.44
N GLY A 84 11.90 17.31 -17.81
CA GLY A 84 11.93 16.83 -19.19
C GLY A 84 10.54 16.69 -19.83
N PRO A 85 10.46 16.35 -21.13
CA PRO A 85 9.19 16.13 -21.85
C PRO A 85 8.43 14.86 -21.42
N LYS A 86 8.92 14.14 -20.39
CA LYS A 86 8.50 12.80 -19.99
C LYS A 86 7.76 12.76 -18.65
N VAL A 87 7.22 13.89 -18.18
CA VAL A 87 6.40 13.99 -16.94
C VAL A 87 5.31 12.90 -16.83
N LYS A 88 4.75 12.45 -17.96
CA LYS A 88 3.71 11.40 -18.03
C LYS A 88 4.21 9.97 -17.73
N THR A 89 5.52 9.70 -17.77
CA THR A 89 6.08 8.37 -17.44
C THR A 89 6.44 8.23 -15.97
N ILE A 90 6.29 9.29 -15.17
CA ILE A 90 6.56 9.25 -13.74
C ILE A 90 5.50 8.36 -13.09
N ALA A 91 5.91 7.19 -12.63
CA ALA A 91 5.06 6.24 -11.93
C ALA A 91 5.84 5.63 -10.77
N PRO A 92 5.21 5.39 -9.61
CA PRO A 92 5.85 4.68 -8.52
C PRO A 92 6.22 3.26 -8.95
N SER A 93 7.45 2.84 -8.66
CA SER A 93 7.92 1.50 -8.94
C SER A 93 7.11 0.44 -8.18
N LYS A 94 7.03 -0.77 -8.75
CA LYS A 94 6.39 -1.93 -8.12
C LYS A 94 6.92 -2.20 -6.71
N ASN A 95 8.22 -2.01 -6.49
CA ASN A 95 8.85 -2.12 -5.17
C ASN A 95 8.29 -1.10 -4.17
N LEU A 96 8.15 0.16 -4.59
CA LEU A 96 7.65 1.24 -3.74
C LEU A 96 6.17 1.03 -3.40
N LEU A 97 5.38 0.58 -4.37
CA LEU A 97 3.99 0.16 -4.16
C LEU A 97 3.87 -1.01 -3.19
N LEU A 98 4.73 -2.02 -3.30
CA LEU A 98 4.72 -3.18 -2.40
C LEU A 98 5.05 -2.78 -0.96
N LEU A 99 5.97 -1.83 -0.77
CA LEU A 99 6.32 -1.32 0.56
C LEU A 99 5.25 -0.38 1.12
N ALA A 100 4.60 0.41 0.25
CA ALA A 100 3.47 1.26 0.61
C ALA A 100 2.19 0.48 0.90
N ALA A 101 2.07 -0.75 0.39
CA ALA A 101 0.99 -1.67 0.70
C ALA A 101 1.06 -2.06 2.17
N THR A 102 0.39 -1.28 3.01
CA THR A 102 0.00 -1.72 4.33
C THR A 102 -0.93 -2.94 4.19
N PRO A 103 -0.94 -3.89 5.14
CA PRO A 103 -1.88 -5.03 5.12
C PRO A 103 -3.38 -4.63 5.15
N LYS A 104 -3.71 -3.33 5.19
CA LYS A 104 -5.07 -2.80 5.21
C LYS A 104 -5.45 -2.06 3.91
N ALA A 105 -4.85 -2.44 2.78
CA ALA A 105 -5.29 -1.92 1.48
C ALA A 105 -5.08 -2.96 0.37
N ALA A 106 -5.75 -4.11 0.51
CA ALA A 106 -6.19 -4.91 -0.64
C ALA A 106 -7.49 -4.33 -1.27
N ALA A 107 -7.72 -3.02 -1.10
CA ALA A 107 -8.74 -2.27 -1.82
C ALA A 107 -8.04 -1.27 -2.76
N ALA A 108 -7.54 -1.79 -3.88
CA ALA A 108 -7.36 -1.01 -5.11
C ALA A 108 -8.77 -0.77 -5.74
N PRO A 109 -8.99 0.12 -6.75
CA PRO A 109 -8.03 0.44 -7.81
C PRO A 109 -8.12 1.84 -8.49
N ALA A 110 -7.23 1.98 -9.46
CA ALA A 110 -7.22 2.88 -10.62
C ALA A 110 -8.50 3.66 -10.94
N THR A 111 -8.34 4.98 -11.12
CA THR A 111 -9.18 5.81 -11.97
C THR A 111 -8.84 5.54 -13.44
N ALA A 112 -9.61 4.64 -14.06
CA ALA A 112 -10.15 4.86 -15.41
C ALA A 112 -11.69 4.76 -15.25
N PRO A 113 -12.48 5.58 -15.95
CA PRO A 113 -13.91 5.69 -15.67
C PRO A 113 -14.66 4.57 -16.37
N ALA A 114 -15.23 3.63 -15.62
CA ALA A 114 -16.35 2.82 -16.08
C ALA A 114 -16.94 2.03 -14.91
N ALA A 115 -18.25 2.18 -14.75
CA ALA A 115 -19.24 1.24 -14.21
C ALA A 115 -18.78 0.00 -13.40
N ALA A 116 -19.53 -0.22 -12.31
CA ALA A 116 -19.82 -1.48 -11.63
C ALA A 116 -19.06 -1.82 -10.32
N ALA A 117 -19.82 -1.66 -9.23
CA ALA A 117 -20.06 -2.67 -8.18
C ALA A 117 -18.87 -3.29 -7.41
N THR A 118 -18.80 -2.90 -6.13
CA THR A 118 -18.67 -3.77 -4.94
C THR A 118 -18.22 -5.22 -5.16
N VAL A 119 -17.04 -5.60 -4.64
CA VAL A 119 -16.85 -6.92 -3.98
C VAL A 119 -15.78 -6.79 -2.89
N LEU A 120 -16.25 -6.61 -1.65
CA LEU A 120 -15.55 -7.06 -0.47
C LEU A 120 -15.48 -8.58 -0.54
N LYS A 121 -14.28 -9.17 -0.50
CA LYS A 121 -14.08 -10.62 -0.35
C LYS A 121 -14.33 -11.02 1.12
N GLU A 122 -15.45 -10.59 1.68
CA GLU A 122 -16.08 -11.34 2.75
C GLU A 122 -16.64 -12.61 2.08
N VAL A 123 -16.34 -13.77 2.66
CA VAL A 123 -17.04 -15.00 2.31
C VAL A 123 -18.47 -14.78 2.74
N ALA A 124 -19.29 -14.23 1.85
CA ALA A 124 -20.73 -14.24 1.96
C ALA A 124 -21.11 -15.71 2.01
N LEU A 125 -21.41 -16.21 3.21
CA LEU A 125 -21.99 -17.54 3.38
C LEU A 125 -23.29 -17.51 2.58
N PRO A 126 -23.42 -18.30 1.49
CA PRO A 126 -24.66 -18.35 0.76
C PRO A 126 -25.77 -18.76 1.72
N ALA A 127 -26.91 -18.07 1.69
CA ALA A 127 -28.05 -18.31 2.58
C ALA A 127 -28.61 -19.74 2.50
N GLU A 128 -28.15 -20.53 1.53
CA GLU A 128 -28.48 -21.95 1.37
C GLU A 128 -27.45 -22.88 2.04
N PRO A 129 -27.88 -23.73 2.99
CA PRO A 129 -27.00 -24.66 3.68
C PRO A 129 -26.30 -25.65 2.72
N LYS A 130 -26.96 -26.03 1.62
CA LYS A 130 -26.37 -26.92 0.60
C LYS A 130 -25.25 -26.23 -0.19
N ALA A 131 -25.38 -24.93 -0.47
CA ALA A 131 -24.35 -24.17 -1.18
C ALA A 131 -23.10 -23.98 -0.31
N VAL A 132 -23.29 -23.75 0.99
CA VAL A 132 -22.20 -23.71 1.99
C VAL A 132 -21.45 -25.05 2.02
N VAL A 133 -22.17 -26.18 2.11
CA VAL A 133 -21.54 -27.51 2.12
C VAL A 133 -20.75 -27.79 0.84
N LYS A 134 -21.28 -27.40 -0.33
CA LYS A 134 -20.59 -27.57 -1.61
C LYS A 134 -19.33 -26.72 -1.73
N LEU A 135 -19.35 -25.50 -1.19
CA LEU A 135 -18.18 -24.65 -1.10
C LEU A 135 -17.13 -25.26 -0.16
N LEU A 136 -17.54 -25.72 1.02
CA LEU A 136 -16.65 -26.39 1.97
C LEU A 136 -15.99 -27.62 1.33
N LEU A 137 -16.76 -28.48 0.66
CA LEU A 137 -16.25 -29.66 -0.05
C LEU A 137 -15.21 -29.32 -1.13
N LYS A 138 -15.34 -28.15 -1.75
CA LYS A 138 -14.43 -27.70 -2.81
C LYS A 138 -13.19 -26.98 -2.27
N THR A 139 -13.28 -26.41 -1.07
CA THR A 139 -12.19 -25.64 -0.43
C THR A 139 -11.36 -26.46 0.54
N PHE A 140 -11.94 -27.45 1.23
CA PHE A 140 -11.30 -28.19 2.32
C PHE A 140 -11.21 -29.69 2.05
N ASN A 141 -10.15 -30.35 2.53
CA ASN A 141 -9.96 -31.79 2.40
C ASN A 141 -10.81 -32.59 3.42
N LYS A 142 -11.02 -33.90 3.18
CA LYS A 142 -11.84 -34.82 3.98
C LYS A 142 -11.59 -34.75 5.48
N LYS A 143 -10.33 -34.62 5.93
CA LYS A 143 -10.01 -34.50 7.37
C LYS A 143 -10.48 -33.17 7.98
N GLN A 144 -10.34 -32.08 7.24
CA GLN A 144 -10.77 -30.75 7.66
C GLN A 144 -12.30 -30.65 7.70
N LEU A 145 -12.98 -31.24 6.71
CA LEU A 145 -14.45 -31.30 6.67
C LEU A 145 -15.04 -32.04 7.87
N SER A 146 -14.43 -33.15 8.29
CA SER A 146 -14.88 -33.89 9.49
C SER A 146 -14.73 -33.07 10.77
N GLU A 147 -13.66 -32.31 10.93
CA GLU A 147 -13.46 -31.46 12.10
C GLU A 147 -14.41 -30.26 12.11
N ILE A 148 -14.63 -29.63 10.95
CA ILE A 148 -15.61 -28.56 10.79
C ILE A 148 -17.02 -29.06 11.13
N ALA A 149 -17.40 -30.25 10.65
CA ALA A 149 -18.68 -30.87 10.96
C ALA A 149 -18.85 -31.15 12.47
N LYS A 150 -17.81 -31.68 13.14
CA LYS A 150 -17.84 -31.89 14.60
C LYS A 150 -17.99 -30.58 15.37
N LEU A 151 -17.25 -29.53 14.97
CA LEU A 151 -17.34 -28.21 15.61
C LEU A 151 -18.73 -27.61 15.44
N LEU A 152 -19.32 -27.71 14.25
CA LEU A 152 -20.69 -27.25 13.98
C LEU A 152 -21.71 -27.97 14.85
N VAL A 153 -21.66 -29.30 14.92
CA VAL A 153 -22.57 -30.09 15.77
C VAL A 153 -22.39 -29.76 17.25
N HIS A 154 -21.14 -29.60 17.70
CA HIS A 154 -20.85 -29.25 19.09
C HIS A 154 -21.33 -27.84 19.45
N ALA A 155 -21.16 -26.87 18.56
CA ALA A 155 -21.65 -25.51 18.74
C ALA A 155 -23.18 -25.46 18.81
N ILE A 156 -23.87 -26.20 17.93
CA ILE A 156 -25.34 -26.30 17.96
C ILE A 156 -25.82 -26.96 19.25
N LYS A 157 -25.17 -28.05 19.68
CA LYS A 157 -25.53 -28.78 20.91
C LYS A 157 -25.23 -28.01 22.19
N SER A 158 -24.17 -27.18 22.19
CA SER A 158 -23.81 -26.33 23.34
C SER A 158 -24.63 -25.05 23.39
N SER A 159 -25.31 -24.70 22.30
CA SER A 159 -26.15 -23.51 22.18
C SER A 159 -27.65 -23.80 22.37
N SER A 160 -27.99 -25.02 22.82
CA SER A 160 -29.35 -25.48 23.09
C SER A 160 -29.53 -25.88 24.55
#